data_AF-A0A4Z2E149-F1
#
_entry.id   AF-A0A4Z2E149-F1
#
_cell.length_a   1.000
_cell.length_b   1.000
_cell.length_c   1.000
_cell.angle_alpha   90.00
_cell.angle_beta   90.00
_cell.angle_gamma   90.00
#
_symmetry.space_group_name_H-M   'P 1'
#
loop_
_entity.id
_entity.type
_entity.pdbx_description
1 polymer ?
#
loop_
_entity_poly.entity_id
_entity_poly.type
_entity_poly.pdbx_seq_one_letter_code
_entity_poly.pdbx_strand_id
1 'polypeptide(L)'
;MDVNGDRNGDFSLMAMTNVEAGTYEVVANYFGGNGTFELLPAFNTDRFTLKGRHVAQKEIADAPYGLGVSALTGVIVGAVLGTAMLVAFYFFR
;
A
#
# COMPACT_ATOMS: atom_id res chain seq x y z
N MET A 1 -13.45 -1.42 4.59
CA MET A 1 -12.71 -0.15 4.49
C MET A 1 -11.61 -0.20 5.53
N ASP A 2 -10.41 0.24 5.21
CA ASP A 2 -9.31 0.35 6.18
C ASP A 2 -9.47 1.58 7.08
N VAL A 3 -8.45 1.85 7.91
CA VAL A 3 -8.44 3.00 8.84
C VAL A 3 -8.37 4.35 8.13
N ASN A 4 -7.96 4.36 6.86
CA ASN A 4 -7.87 5.55 6.02
C ASN A 4 -9.16 5.80 5.23
N GLY A 5 -10.13 4.88 5.29
CA GLY A 5 -11.38 4.96 4.55
C GLY A 5 -11.30 4.38 3.14
N ASP A 6 -10.18 3.76 2.77
CA ASP A 6 -9.99 3.15 1.47
C ASP A 6 -10.59 1.74 1.42
N ARG A 7 -11.00 1.30 0.23
CA ARG A 7 -11.60 -0.02 0.04
C ARG A 7 -10.50 -1.08 -0.06
N ASN A 8 -10.54 -2.05 0.84
CA ASN A 8 -9.76 -3.29 0.72
C ASN A 8 -10.21 -4.05 -0.54
N GLY A 9 -9.29 -4.24 -1.47
CA GLY A 9 -9.55 -4.95 -2.72
C GLY A 9 -9.50 -6.46 -2.53
N ASP A 10 -10.62 -7.14 -2.79
CA ASP A 10 -10.66 -8.59 -2.93
C ASP A 10 -10.54 -8.95 -4.42
N PHE A 11 -9.72 -9.94 -4.74
CA PHE A 11 -9.42 -10.33 -6.11
C PHE A 11 -9.53 -11.84 -6.31
N SER A 12 -9.95 -12.26 -7.49
CA SER A 12 -9.94 -13.66 -7.92
C SER A 12 -8.92 -13.86 -9.04
N LEU A 13 -8.07 -14.88 -8.90
CA LEU A 13 -7.16 -15.30 -9.94
C LEU A 13 -7.85 -16.36 -10.79
N MET A 14 -8.02 -16.09 -12.08
CA MET A 14 -8.52 -17.05 -13.04
C MET A 14 -7.38 -17.64 -13.87
N ALA A 15 -7.46 -18.94 -14.13
CA ALA A 15 -6.51 -19.63 -15.00
C ALA A 15 -7.25 -20.65 -15.88
N MET A 16 -6.65 -20.97 -17.02
CA MET A 16 -7.14 -22.02 -17.90
C MET A 16 -6.88 -23.38 -17.26
N THR A 17 -7.93 -24.08 -16.82
CA THR A 17 -7.83 -25.39 -16.16
C THR A 17 -8.04 -26.55 -17.12
N ASN A 18 -8.65 -26.32 -18.29
CA ASN A 18 -8.71 -27.28 -19.39
C ASN A 18 -8.28 -26.61 -20.71
N VAL A 19 -7.13 -27.00 -21.24
CA VAL A 19 -6.57 -26.43 -22.48
C VAL A 19 -7.32 -26.90 -23.72
N GLU A 20 -7.77 -28.15 -23.73
CA GLU A 20 -8.49 -28.74 -24.87
C GLU A 20 -9.88 -28.13 -25.02
N ALA A 21 -10.58 -27.92 -23.90
CA ALA A 21 -11.88 -27.28 -23.88
C ALA A 21 -11.80 -25.73 -23.83
N GLY A 22 -10.63 -25.17 -23.54
CA GLY A 22 -10.42 -23.73 -23.38
C GLY A 22 -11.13 -23.12 -22.16
N THR A 23 -11.41 -23.92 -21.12
CA THR A 23 -12.17 -23.45 -19.94
C THR A 23 -11.27 -22.75 -18.94
N TYR A 24 -11.79 -21.65 -18.39
CA TYR A 24 -11.16 -20.87 -17.34
C TYR A 24 -11.97 -20.98 -16.05
N GLU A 25 -11.26 -21.15 -14.94
CA GLU A 25 -11.86 -21.26 -13.61
C GLU A 25 -11.10 -20.36 -12.65
N VAL A 26 -11.77 -19.97 -11.57
CA VAL A 26 -11.09 -19.32 -10.44
C VAL A 26 -10.24 -20.35 -9.74
N VAL A 27 -8.94 -20.07 -9.60
CA VAL A 27 -7.97 -20.98 -8.99
C VAL A 27 -7.40 -20.45 -7.68
N ALA A 28 -7.56 -19.16 -7.40
CA ALA A 28 -7.20 -18.58 -6.11
C ALA A 28 -8.01 -17.31 -5.83
N ASN A 29 -8.11 -16.96 -4.55
CA ASN A 29 -8.67 -15.69 -4.09
C ASN A 29 -7.65 -14.96 -3.21
N TYR A 30 -7.66 -13.63 -3.31
CA TYR A 30 -6.98 -12.74 -2.39
C TYR A 30 -8.04 -11.91 -1.66
N PHE A 31 -7.96 -11.90 -0.34
CA PHE A 31 -8.84 -11.10 0.52
C PHE A 31 -8.07 -9.91 1.06
N GLY A 32 -8.39 -8.71 0.60
CA GLY A 32 -7.66 -7.49 0.98
C GLY A 32 -7.88 -7.11 2.43
N GLY A 33 -9.00 -7.52 3.04
CA GLY A 33 -9.33 -7.17 4.42
C GLY A 33 -8.40 -7.77 5.47
N ASN A 34 -7.87 -8.96 5.20
CA ASN A 34 -6.97 -9.70 6.09
C ASN A 34 -5.65 -10.10 5.41
N GLY A 35 -5.46 -9.75 4.13
CA GLY A 35 -4.25 -10.04 3.36
C GLY A 35 -4.04 -11.52 3.05
N THR A 36 -5.10 -12.35 3.06
CA THR A 36 -4.96 -13.80 2.86
C THR A 36 -5.03 -14.17 1.38
N PHE A 37 -4.17 -15.11 0.99
CA PHE A 37 -4.20 -15.72 -0.34
C PHE A 37 -4.63 -17.19 -0.21
N GLU A 38 -5.79 -17.51 -0.75
CA GLU A 38 -6.41 -18.84 -0.67
C GLU A 38 -6.40 -19.53 -2.04
N LEU A 39 -5.76 -20.69 -2.10
CA LEU A 39 -5.75 -21.54 -3.30
C LEU A 39 -7.02 -22.41 -3.33
N LEU A 40 -7.65 -22.49 -4.49
CA LEU A 40 -8.84 -23.31 -4.70
C LEU A 40 -8.47 -24.69 -5.29
N PRO A 41 -9.34 -25.71 -5.16
CA PRO A 41 -9.06 -27.06 -5.66
C PRO A 41 -8.75 -27.15 -7.16
N ALA A 42 -9.25 -26.21 -7.95
CA ALA A 42 -8.98 -26.10 -9.39
C ALA A 42 -7.53 -25.67 -9.71
N PHE A 43 -6.77 -25.23 -8.71
CA PHE A 43 -5.38 -24.86 -8.87
C PHE A 43 -4.50 -26.09 -9.11
N ASN A 44 -3.80 -26.09 -10.25
CA ASN A 44 -2.82 -27.11 -10.56
C ASN A 44 -1.41 -26.49 -10.60
N THR A 45 -0.58 -26.87 -9.62
CA THR A 45 0.78 -26.36 -9.47
C THR A 45 1.72 -26.78 -10.60
N ASP A 46 1.45 -27.92 -11.26
CA ASP A 46 2.25 -28.43 -12.36
C ASP A 46 2.07 -27.60 -13.64
N ARG A 47 0.92 -26.92 -13.76
CA ARG A 47 0.60 -26.05 -14.89
C ARG A 47 1.05 -24.61 -14.70
N PHE A 48 1.40 -24.22 -13.48
CA PHE A 48 1.95 -22.89 -13.21
C PHE A 48 3.45 -22.85 -13.55
N THR A 49 3.80 -22.09 -14.57
CA THR A 49 5.18 -21.91 -15.05
C THR A 49 6.01 -20.98 -14.16
N LEU A 50 5.34 -20.17 -13.33
CA LEU A 50 5.99 -19.28 -12.36
C LEU A 50 6.29 -20.05 -11.05
N LYS A 51 7.42 -20.76 -11.02
CA LYS A 51 8.00 -21.34 -9.80
C LYS A 51 8.93 -20.38 -9.04
N GLY A 52 8.93 -19.11 -9.44
CA GLY A 52 9.78 -18.07 -8.85
C GLY A 52 9.38 -17.81 -7.41
N ARG A 53 10.34 -18.01 -6.48
CA ARG A 53 10.22 -17.58 -5.10
C ARG A 53 9.85 -16.10 -5.11
N HIS A 54 8.67 -15.77 -4.58
CA HIS A 54 8.29 -14.38 -4.32
C HIS A 54 9.36 -13.83 -3.38
N VAL A 55 10.30 -13.05 -3.91
CA VAL A 55 11.10 -12.17 -3.07
C VAL A 55 10.06 -11.21 -2.55
N ALA A 56 9.72 -11.30 -1.26
CA ALA A 56 8.86 -10.32 -0.61
C ALA A 56 9.39 -8.96 -1.06
N GLN A 57 8.63 -8.29 -1.93
CA GLN A 57 8.95 -6.93 -2.31
C GLN A 57 9.02 -6.23 -0.98
N LYS A 58 10.23 -5.81 -0.57
CA LYS A 58 10.40 -4.93 0.58
C LYS A 58 9.42 -3.81 0.27
N GLU A 59 8.34 -3.79 1.03
CA GLU A 59 7.46 -2.64 1.15
C GLU A 59 8.41 -1.45 1.16
N ILE A 60 8.28 -0.57 0.17
CA ILE A 60 9.15 0.59 0.05
C ILE A 60 8.92 1.33 1.35
N ALA A 61 9.83 1.11 2.30
CA ALA A 61 9.73 1.65 3.64
C ALA A 61 9.50 3.14 3.46
N ASP A 62 8.30 3.56 3.85
CA ASP A 62 7.77 4.91 3.85
C ASP A 62 8.66 5.90 3.13
N ALA A 63 8.40 6.10 1.83
CA ALA A 63 9.03 7.20 1.13
C ALA A 63 8.74 8.47 1.97
N PRO A 64 9.76 9.24 2.39
CA PRO A 64 9.64 10.27 3.44
C PRO A 64 8.86 11.52 3.00
N TYR A 65 8.09 11.40 1.92
CA TYR A 65 7.29 12.45 1.29
C TYR A 65 5.85 12.49 1.85
N GLY A 66 5.66 12.10 3.12
CA GLY A 66 4.39 12.26 3.80
C GLY A 66 4.09 13.75 3.98
N LEU A 67 2.91 14.20 3.53
CA LEU A 67 2.39 15.57 3.72
C LEU A 67 2.61 16.12 5.15
N GLY A 68 2.61 15.23 6.15
CA GLY A 68 2.85 15.56 7.56
C GLY A 68 4.22 16.18 7.85
N VAL A 69 5.28 15.78 7.13
CA VAL A 69 6.64 16.32 7.36
C VAL A 69 6.75 17.76 6.86
N SER A 70 6.09 18.07 5.74
CA SER A 70 6.05 19.43 5.18
C SER A 70 5.23 20.38 6.06
N ALA A 71 4.05 19.94 6.52
CA ALA A 71 3.20 20.73 7.40
C ALA A 71 3.88 21.03 8.75
N LEU A 72 4.52 20.02 9.36
CA LEU A 72 5.24 20.19 10.62
C LEU A 72 6.40 21.19 10.49
N THR A 73 7.17 21.11 9.40
CA THR A 73 8.28 22.03 9.15
C THR A 73 7.78 23.47 8.97
N GLY A 74 6.69 23.67 8.24
CA GLY A 74 6.08 24.99 8.06
C GLY A 74 5.61 25.63 9.37
N VAL A 75 4.97 24.86 10.25
CA VAL A 75 4.51 25.34 11.57
C VAL A 75 5.70 25.75 12.46
N ILE A 76 6.76 24.94 12.51
CA ILE A 76 7.94 25.23 13.32
C ILE A 76 8.62 26.52 12.84
N VAL A 77 8.86 26.65 11.53
CA VAL A 77 9.51 27.84 10.97
C VAL A 77 8.66 29.09 11.20
N GLY A 78 7.34 29.00 10.99
CA GLY A 78 6.42 30.11 11.23
C GLY A 78 6.39 30.56 12.69
N ALA A 79 6.36 29.62 13.64
CA ALA A 79 6.37 29.94 15.07
C ALA A 79 7.68 30.61 15.51
N VAL A 80 8.83 30.13 15.03
CA VAL A 80 10.15 30.70 15.36
C VAL A 80 10.30 32.11 14.79
N LEU A 81 9.92 32.32 13.52
CA LEU A 81 9.97 33.66 12.92
C LEU A 81 8.99 34.63 13.57
N GLY A 82 7.77 34.18 13.89
CA GLY A 82 6.76 34.99 14.56
C GLY A 82 7.19 35.42 15.96
N THR A 83 7.75 34.49 16.74
CA THR A 83 8.28 34.81 18.08
C THR A 83 9.49 35.74 18.01
N ALA A 84 10.43 35.51 17.09
CA ALA A 84 11.57 36.41 16.89
C ALA A 84 11.13 37.83 16.50
N MET A 85 10.12 37.95 15.63
CA MET A 85 9.54 39.24 15.25
C MET A 85 8.92 39.96 16.46
N LEU A 86 8.12 39.27 17.27
CA LEU A 86 7.53 39.86 18.49
C LEU A 86 8.61 40.32 19.50
N VAL A 87 9.66 39.51 19.69
CA VAL A 87 10.79 39.87 20.55
C VAL A 87 11.51 41.10 20.01
N ALA A 88 11.77 41.15 18.71
CA ALA A 88 12.38 42.32 18.07
C ALA A 88 11.51 43.57 18.27
N PHE A 89 10.20 43.48 18.02
CA PHE A 89 9.29 44.61 18.28
C PHE A 89 9.23 45.03 19.74
N TYR A 90 9.41 44.12 20.70
CA TYR A 90 9.43 44.47 22.12
C TYR A 90 10.68 45.26 22.50
N PHE A 91 11.85 44.87 21.99
CA PHE A 91 13.13 45.51 22.35
C PHE A 91 13.49 46.74 21.49
N PHE A 92 12.99 46.83 20.26
CA PHE A 92 13.21 47.96 19.35
C PHE A 92 12.02 48.93 19.30
N ARG A 93 11.12 48.86 20.29
CA ARG A 93 10.06 49.85 20.56
C ARG A 93 10.61 51.04 21.33
#